data_AF-A0A2G4HLR2-F1
#
_entry.id   AF-A0A2G4HLR2-F1
#
_cell.length_a   1.000
_cell.length_b   1.000
_cell.length_c   1.000
_cell.angle_alpha   90.00
_cell.angle_beta   90.00
_cell.angle_gamma   90.00
#
_symmetry.space_group_name_H-M   'P 1'
#
loop_
_entity.id
_entity.type
_entity.pdbx_description
1 polymer ?
#
loop_
_entity_poly.entity_id
_entity_poly.type
_entity_poly.pdbx_seq_one_letter_code
_entity_poly.pdbx_strand_id
1 'polypeptide(L)'
;MNAENPAVIELRLREIAQLFNSLDPSPFLERDLDAKAEEFIESWAAEIPKHRELALVIHVATPATTMGVPAAVRAYFCHRAEHKQREFGQLMRRGRLSLVVGLFFLAGCVSVAQ
;
A
#
# COMPACT_ATOMS: atom_id res chain seq x y z
N MET A 1 -16.65 -24.59 4.14
CA MET A 1 -15.84 -23.37 3.99
C MET A 1 -16.64 -22.42 3.13
N ASN A 2 -17.30 -21.43 3.74
CA ASN A 2 -18.04 -20.43 2.99
C ASN A 2 -17.00 -19.56 2.28
N ALA A 3 -16.98 -19.60 0.95
CA ALA A 3 -16.20 -18.64 0.17
C ALA A 3 -16.84 -17.27 0.41
N GLU A 4 -16.32 -16.49 1.36
CA GLU A 4 -16.69 -15.09 1.48
C GLU A 4 -16.33 -14.42 0.16
N ASN A 5 -17.33 -13.83 -0.50
CA ASN A 5 -17.13 -13.09 -1.73
C ASN A 5 -16.05 -12.01 -1.47
N PRO A 6 -15.03 -11.88 -2.35
CA PRO A 6 -13.99 -10.88 -2.15
C PRO A 6 -14.62 -9.49 -2.01
N ALA A 7 -14.02 -8.65 -1.18
CA ALA A 7 -14.39 -7.24 -1.14
C ALA A 7 -13.95 -6.60 -2.45
N VAL A 8 -14.92 -6.06 -3.19
CA VAL A 8 -14.70 -5.51 -4.51
C VAL A 8 -14.45 -4.01 -4.40
N ILE A 9 -13.34 -3.55 -4.98
CA ILE A 9 -13.04 -2.13 -5.22
C ILE A 9 -13.32 -1.87 -6.70
N GLU A 10 -14.28 -1.00 -6.98
CA GLU A 10 -14.63 -0.61 -8.35
C GLU A 10 -13.97 0.70 -8.74
N LEU A 11 -13.15 0.67 -9.79
CA LEU A 11 -12.49 1.84 -10.35
C LEU A 11 -13.04 2.13 -11.76
N ARG A 12 -13.52 3.36 -11.98
CA ARG A 12 -14.03 3.79 -13.29
C ARG A 12 -13.04 4.72 -13.96
N LEU A 13 -12.54 4.32 -15.12
CA LEU A 13 -11.58 5.08 -15.93
C LEU A 13 -12.17 5.33 -17.32
N ARG A 14 -11.78 6.44 -17.95
CA ARG A 14 -12.06 6.63 -19.38
C ARG A 14 -11.14 5.74 -20.20
N GLU A 15 -9.85 5.73 -19.86
CA GLU A 15 -8.81 4.97 -20.56
C GLU A 15 -7.87 4.30 -19.56
N ILE A 16 -7.34 3.13 -19.89
CA ILE A 16 -6.37 2.39 -19.04
C ILE A 16 -5.12 3.24 -18.72
N ALA A 17 -4.71 4.13 -19.62
CA ALA A 17 -3.56 5.00 -19.40
C ALA A 17 -3.72 5.90 -18.16
N GLN A 18 -4.94 6.20 -17.73
CA GLN A 18 -5.21 7.00 -16.52
C GLN A 18 -4.90 6.26 -15.21
N LEU A 19 -4.78 4.92 -15.26
CA LEU A 19 -4.39 4.12 -14.11
C LEU A 19 -2.91 4.33 -13.77
N PHE A 20 -2.10 4.69 -14.75
CA PHE A 20 -0.65 4.77 -14.65
C PHE A 20 -0.18 6.22 -14.70
N ASN A 21 0.91 6.50 -13.98
CA ASN A 21 1.54 7.81 -14.00
C ASN A 21 2.03 8.14 -15.43
N SER A 22 1.61 9.28 -15.97
CA SER A 22 1.99 9.72 -17.32
C SER A 22 3.40 10.28 -17.41
N LEU A 23 3.99 10.66 -16.27
CA LEU A 23 5.34 11.22 -16.18
C LEU A 23 6.42 10.15 -16.06
N ASP A 24 6.03 8.89 -15.81
CA ASP A 24 6.94 7.77 -15.66
C ASP A 24 7.28 7.15 -17.04
N PRO A 25 8.54 7.23 -17.50
CA PRO A 25 8.98 6.68 -18.78
C PRO A 25 9.18 5.15 -18.75
N SER A 26 8.94 4.48 -17.62
CA SER A 26 9.18 3.04 -17.46
C SER A 26 8.31 2.19 -18.40
N PRO A 27 8.72 0.95 -18.70
CA PRO A 27 7.87 -0.01 -19.42
C PRO A 27 6.54 -0.23 -18.69
N PHE A 28 5.48 -0.57 -19.44
CA PHE A 28 4.12 -0.71 -18.89
C PHE A 28 4.00 -1.60 -17.64
N LEU A 29 4.78 -2.69 -17.56
CA LEU A 29 4.76 -3.62 -16.42
C LEU A 29 5.39 -3.02 -15.15
N GLU A 30 6.30 -2.07 -15.32
CA GLU A 30 7.08 -1.43 -14.25
C GLU A 30 6.60 0.00 -13.96
N ARG A 31 5.59 0.49 -14.70
CA ARG A 31 5.07 1.84 -14.50
C ARG A 31 4.35 1.98 -13.17
N ASP A 32 4.61 3.10 -12.53
CA ASP A 32 3.90 3.51 -11.34
C ASP A 32 2.42 3.78 -11.63
N LEU A 33 1.57 3.50 -10.64
CA LEU A 33 0.18 3.95 -10.65
C LEU A 33 0.12 5.47 -10.56
N ASP A 34 -0.93 6.05 -11.17
CA ASP A 34 -1.25 7.46 -10.94
C ASP A 34 -1.55 7.67 -9.44
N ALA A 35 -1.05 8.76 -8.86
CA ALA A 35 -1.19 9.02 -7.43
C ALA A 35 -2.66 9.05 -6.98
N LYS A 36 -3.58 9.53 -7.83
CA LYS A 36 -5.02 9.53 -7.50
C LYS A 36 -5.62 8.13 -7.55
N ALA A 37 -5.15 7.29 -8.47
CA ALA A 37 -5.58 5.91 -8.55
C ALA A 37 -5.05 5.10 -7.36
N GLU A 38 -3.78 5.29 -6.99
CA GLU A 38 -3.19 4.70 -5.78
C GLU A 38 -3.98 5.11 -4.52
N GLU A 39 -4.17 6.41 -4.30
CA GLU A 39 -4.89 6.95 -3.13
C GLU A 39 -6.33 6.42 -3.05
N PHE A 40 -7.03 6.33 -4.18
CA PHE A 40 -8.37 5.75 -4.23
C PHE A 40 -8.35 4.26 -3.83
N ILE A 41 -7.44 3.47 -4.38
CA ILE A 41 -7.35 2.04 -4.05
C ILE A 41 -6.95 1.85 -2.58
N GLU A 42 -5.99 2.62 -2.07
CA GLU A 42 -5.52 2.54 -0.68
C GLU A 42 -6.61 2.94 0.32
N SER A 43 -7.35 4.02 0.06
CA SER A 43 -8.44 4.48 0.95
C SER A 43 -9.55 3.44 1.06
N TRP A 44 -10.00 2.88 -0.07
CA TRP A 44 -11.00 1.80 -0.05
C TRP A 44 -10.46 0.51 0.59
N ALA A 45 -9.22 0.15 0.29
CA ALA A 45 -8.60 -1.03 0.89
C ALA A 45 -8.45 -0.91 2.42
N ALA A 46 -8.25 0.31 2.94
CA ALA A 46 -8.13 0.57 4.37
C ALA A 46 -9.45 0.35 5.14
N GLU A 47 -10.60 0.49 4.46
CA GLU A 47 -11.92 0.22 5.04
C GLU A 47 -12.26 -1.28 5.09
N ILE A 48 -11.52 -2.11 4.35
CA ILE A 48 -11.78 -3.54 4.24
C ILE A 48 -11.04 -4.32 5.34
N PRO A 49 -11.71 -5.28 6.02
CA PRO A 49 -11.04 -6.12 7.01
C PRO A 49 -9.84 -6.88 6.42
N LYS A 50 -8.70 -6.86 7.13
CA LYS A 50 -7.43 -7.46 6.68
C LYS A 50 -7.48 -8.97 6.37
N HIS A 51 -8.51 -9.68 6.80
CA HIS A 51 -8.67 -11.13 6.61
C HIS A 51 -9.50 -11.48 5.37
N ARG A 52 -10.01 -10.48 4.62
CA ARG A 52 -10.86 -10.68 3.45
C ARG A 52 -10.06 -10.53 2.16
N GLU A 53 -10.35 -11.37 1.19
CA GLU A 53 -9.78 -11.24 -0.16
C GLU A 53 -10.26 -9.94 -0.82
N LEU A 54 -9.38 -9.31 -1.58
CA LEU A 54 -9.62 -8.05 -2.29
C LEU A 54 -9.67 -8.31 -3.80
N ALA A 55 -10.70 -7.80 -4.46
CA ALA A 55 -10.81 -7.81 -5.91
C ALA A 55 -10.89 -6.38 -6.45
N LEU A 56 -9.99 -6.01 -7.36
CA LEU A 56 -10.03 -4.73 -8.06
C LEU A 56 -10.72 -4.92 -9.42
N VAL A 57 -11.86 -4.27 -9.60
CA VAL A 57 -12.61 -4.27 -10.86
C VAL A 57 -12.44 -2.92 -11.53
N ILE A 58 -11.89 -2.93 -12.74
CA ILE A 58 -11.61 -1.72 -13.50
C ILE A 58 -12.58 -1.63 -14.67
N HIS A 59 -13.46 -0.63 -14.64
CA HIS A 59 -14.37 -0.30 -15.73
C HIS A 59 -13.72 0.76 -16.61
N VAL A 60 -13.56 0.47 -17.90
CA VAL A 60 -12.94 1.37 -18.87
C VAL A 60 -13.97 1.72 -19.94
N ALA A 61 -14.15 3.02 -20.20
CA ALA A 61 -15.09 3.48 -21.22
C ALA A 61 -14.62 3.14 -22.64
N THR A 62 -13.32 3.23 -22.88
CA THR A 62 -12.71 2.96 -24.19
C THR A 62 -12.14 1.53 -24.23
N PRO A 63 -12.36 0.75 -25.30
CA PRO A 63 -11.76 -0.58 -25.43
C PRO A 63 -10.24 -0.46 -25.42
N ALA A 64 -9.57 -1.21 -24.54
CA ALA A 64 -8.13 -1.19 -24.37
C ALA A 64 -7.60 -2.62 -24.17
N THR A 65 -6.34 -2.83 -24.53
CA THR A 65 -5.63 -4.06 -24.18
C THR A 65 -5.48 -4.14 -22.67
N THR A 66 -6.04 -5.19 -22.06
CA THR A 66 -5.91 -5.47 -20.63
C THR A 66 -4.71 -6.38 -20.32
N MET A 67 -3.99 -6.84 -21.34
CA MET A 67 -2.82 -7.69 -21.20
C MET A 67 -1.75 -6.97 -20.37
N GLY A 68 -1.31 -7.60 -19.28
CA GLY A 68 -0.30 -7.04 -18.38
C GLY A 68 -0.83 -6.08 -17.32
N VAL A 69 -2.05 -5.53 -17.44
CA VAL A 69 -2.62 -4.62 -16.42
C VAL A 69 -2.68 -5.28 -15.04
N PRO A 70 -3.24 -6.50 -14.88
CA PRO A 70 -3.31 -7.13 -13.56
C PRO A 70 -1.93 -7.45 -12.99
N ALA A 71 -0.95 -7.76 -13.84
CA ALA A 71 0.41 -8.04 -13.44
C ALA A 71 1.13 -6.76 -12.98
N ALA A 72 0.98 -5.66 -13.72
CA ALA A 72 1.54 -4.36 -13.39
C ALA A 72 1.00 -3.83 -12.05
N VAL A 73 -0.33 -3.86 -11.86
CA VAL A 73 -0.97 -3.44 -10.61
C VAL A 73 -0.48 -4.29 -9.43
N ARG A 74 -0.39 -5.61 -9.61
CA ARG A 74 0.11 -6.51 -8.55
C ARG A 74 1.58 -6.24 -8.23
N ALA A 75 2.42 -6.09 -9.25
CA ALA A 75 3.84 -5.80 -9.09
C ALA A 75 4.05 -4.49 -8.33
N TYR A 76 3.33 -3.43 -8.71
CA TYR A 76 3.36 -2.13 -8.05
C TYR A 76 3.02 -2.25 -6.55
N PHE A 77 1.88 -2.85 -6.21
CA PHE A 77 1.47 -2.96 -4.79
C PHE A 77 2.36 -3.91 -3.98
N CYS A 78 2.88 -4.99 -4.58
CA CYS A 78 3.89 -5.83 -3.92
C CYS A 78 5.16 -5.03 -3.58
N HIS A 79 5.68 -4.29 -4.56
CA HIS A 79 6.86 -3.45 -4.36
C HIS A 79 6.61 -2.37 -3.30
N ARG A 80 5.47 -1.68 -3.39
CA ARG A 80 5.04 -0.67 -2.42
C ARG A 80 4.95 -1.23 -1.00
N ALA A 81 4.35 -2.42 -0.84
CA ALA A 81 4.23 -3.08 0.46
C ALA A 81 5.59 -3.42 1.06
N GLU A 82 6.52 -3.96 0.26
CA GLU A 82 7.89 -4.22 0.72
C GLU A 82 8.59 -2.94 1.18
N HIS A 83 8.48 -1.86 0.41
CA HIS A 83 9.05 -0.56 0.76
C HIS A 83 8.50 -0.04 2.09
N LYS A 84 7.17 -0.06 2.26
CA LYS A 84 6.52 0.39 3.51
C LYS A 84 6.88 -0.49 4.70
N GLN A 85 6.99 -1.80 4.53
CA GLN A 85 7.41 -2.71 5.60
C GLN A 85 8.85 -2.43 6.06
N ARG A 86 9.76 -2.17 5.11
CA ARG A 86 11.16 -1.81 5.42
C ARG A 86 11.23 -0.48 6.17
N GLU A 87 10.50 0.54 5.71
CA GLU A 87 10.41 1.85 6.35
C GLU A 87 9.86 1.75 7.78
N PHE A 88 8.76 1.02 7.96
CA PHE A 88 8.16 0.77 9.27
C PHE A 88 9.13 0.07 10.23
N GLY A 89 9.85 -0.94 9.75
CA GLY A 89 10.87 -1.64 10.53
C GLY A 89 12.00 -0.73 11.01
N GLN A 90 12.40 0.25 10.19
CA GLN A 90 13.40 1.24 10.58
C GLN A 90 12.86 2.21 11.64
N LEU A 91 11.62 2.68 11.48
CA LEU A 91 10.96 3.54 12.48
C LEU A 91 10.83 2.84 13.83
N MET A 92 10.40 1.58 13.84
CA MET A 92 10.30 0.78 15.07
C MET A 92 11.66 0.56 15.75
N ARG A 93 12.74 0.36 14.98
CA ARG A 93 14.10 0.28 15.54
C ARG A 93 14.50 1.58 16.25
N ARG A 94 14.24 2.73 15.63
CA ARG A 94 14.51 4.05 16.23
C ARG A 94 13.66 4.26 17.49
N GLY A 95 12.37 3.94 17.43
CA GLY A 95 11.47 4.04 18.58
C GLY A 95 11.94 3.19 19.77
N ARG A 96 12.40 1.95 19.53
CA ARG A 96 12.97 1.10 20.59
C ARG A 96 14.23 1.69 21.23
N LEU A 97 15.12 2.29 20.44
CA LEU A 97 16.31 2.94 20.98
C LEU A 97 15.93 4.11 21.89
N SER A 98 15.01 4.95 21.45
CA SER A 98 14.49 6.07 22.26
C SER A 98 13.81 5.58 23.55
N LEU A 99 13.04 4.48 23.48
CA LEU A 99 12.41 3.87 24.65
C LEU A 99 13.45 3.38 25.66
N VAL A 100 14.52 2.73 25.20
CA VAL A 100 15.61 2.25 26.05
C VAL A 100 16.31 3.42 26.76
N VAL A 101 16.63 4.48 26.03
CA VAL A 101 17.23 5.70 26.62
C VAL A 101 16.31 6.30 27.67
N GLY A 102 15.01 6.42 27.35
CA GLY A 102 14.01 6.93 28.30
C GLY A 102 13.87 6.06 29.55
N LEU A 103 13.91 4.73 29.39
CA LEU A 103 13.82 3.79 30.52
C LEU A 103 15.04 3.87 31.45
N PHE A 104 16.25 3.98 30.89
CA PHE A 104 17.47 4.18 31.68
C PHE A 104 17.43 5.50 32.46
N PHE A 105 16.98 6.57 31.81
CA PHE A 105 16.83 7.86 32.48
C PHE A 105 15.81 7.79 33.62
N LEU A 106 14.63 7.22 33.37
CA LEU A 106 13.59 7.03 34.37
C LEU A 106 14.08 6.19 35.56
N ALA A 107 14.76 5.08 35.30
CA ALA A 107 15.34 4.23 36.34
C ALA A 107 16.37 5.00 37.20
N GLY A 108 17.19 5.85 36.57
CA GLY A 108 18.12 6.74 37.28
C GLY A 108 17.39 7.71 38.21
N CYS A 109 16.35 8.38 37.71
CA CYS A 109 15.55 9.31 38.53
C CYS A 109 14.88 8.62 39.72
N VAL A 110 14.29 7.44 39.51
CA VAL A 110 13.65 6.67 40.60
C VAL A 110 14.69 6.22 41.63
N SER A 111 15.89 5.83 41.19
CA SER A 111 16.96 5.40 42.11
C SER A 111 17.50 6.55 42.95
N VAL A 112 17.47 7.80 42.45
CA VAL A 112 17.85 9.00 43.22
C VAL A 112 16.73 9.46 44.16
N ALA A 113 15.47 9.15 43.81
CA ALA A 113 14.30 9.52 44.61
C ALA A 113 14.01 8.56 45.78
N GLN A 114 14.64 7.38 45.81
CA GLN A 114 14.59 6.43 46.93
C GLN A 114 15.73 6.70 47.92
#